data_AF-A0A3D1KXN9-F1
#
_entry.id   AF-A0A3D1KXN9-F1
#
_cell.length_a   1.000
_cell.length_b   1.000
_cell.length_c   1.000
_cell.angle_alpha   90.00
_cell.angle_beta   90.00
_cell.angle_gamma   90.00
#
_symmetry.space_group_name_H-M   'P 1'
#
loop_
_entity.id
_entity.type
_entity.pdbx_description
1 polymer ?
#
loop_
_entity_poly.entity_id
_entity_poly.type
_entity_poly.pdbx_seq_one_letter_code
_entity_poly.pdbx_strand_id
1 'polypeptide(L)'
;MKRISYLVMAIVVVFSVSCNKLQQNNQQEQQQMSPAGGGMGGGNFDPAAFVDRQMEELKESLELSDDQEKQVREIIVAGFETMRTAREGMQDGGDREAMREKMQQMRDEQTAKIKAVLTEEQFAKYEQIQQERRERMRQGGGFGGPQN
;
A
#
# COMPACT_ATOMS: atom_id res chain seq x y z
N MET A 1 -11.13 -27.21 -29.20
CA MET A 1 -10.95 -28.48 -28.45
C MET A 1 -9.50 -28.59 -28.00
N LYS A 2 -9.23 -28.63 -26.69
CA LYS A 2 -7.97 -29.07 -26.04
C LYS A 2 -8.22 -29.13 -24.52
N ARG A 3 -8.71 -30.26 -24.03
CA ARG A 3 -8.79 -30.60 -22.60
C ARG A 3 -7.59 -31.50 -22.31
N ILE A 4 -6.66 -31.02 -21.49
CA ILE A 4 -5.45 -31.78 -21.12
C ILE A 4 -5.53 -32.09 -19.62
N SER A 5 -5.71 -33.38 -19.36
CA SER A 5 -5.17 -34.19 -18.27
C SER A 5 -5.13 -33.64 -16.84
N TYR A 6 -6.11 -34.02 -16.03
CA TYR A 6 -5.92 -34.20 -14.59
C TYR A 6 -5.46 -35.63 -14.32
N LEU A 7 -4.21 -35.79 -13.89
CA LEU A 7 -3.63 -37.06 -13.46
C LEU A 7 -3.37 -37.00 -11.94
N VAL A 8 -4.25 -37.68 -11.22
CA VAL A 8 -4.10 -38.36 -9.93
C VAL A 8 -2.72 -38.28 -9.26
N MET A 9 -2.66 -37.71 -8.06
CA MET A 9 -1.94 -38.36 -6.95
C MET A 9 -2.48 -37.87 -5.60
N ALA A 10 -3.30 -38.72 -5.00
CA ALA A 10 -3.54 -38.71 -3.58
C ALA A 10 -2.31 -39.29 -2.87
N ILE A 11 -1.66 -38.53 -2.00
CA ILE A 11 -0.84 -39.08 -0.92
C ILE A 11 -1.18 -38.33 0.36
N VAL A 12 -1.95 -39.01 1.20
CA VAL A 12 -2.14 -38.75 2.61
C VAL A 12 -0.87 -39.19 3.33
N VAL A 13 -0.20 -38.29 4.07
CA VAL A 13 0.58 -38.67 5.26
C VAL A 13 0.46 -37.56 6.30
N VAL A 14 -0.42 -37.78 7.27
CA VAL A 14 -0.36 -37.13 8.59
C VAL A 14 0.63 -37.95 9.42
N PHE A 15 1.73 -37.33 9.86
CA PHE A 15 2.54 -37.87 10.96
C PHE A 15 3.01 -36.72 11.86
N SER A 16 2.33 -36.62 12.99
CA SER A 16 2.76 -35.87 14.16
C SER A 16 3.95 -36.59 14.82
N VAL A 17 5.06 -35.90 15.04
CA VAL A 17 6.04 -36.28 16.07
C VAL A 17 6.45 -35.02 16.83
N SER A 18 5.99 -34.94 18.07
CA SER A 18 6.65 -34.18 19.13
C SER A 18 7.75 -35.05 19.73
N CYS A 19 8.99 -34.54 19.87
CA CYS A 19 9.77 -34.69 21.10
C CYS A 19 11.06 -33.84 21.13
N ASN A 20 11.06 -32.92 22.11
CA ASN A 20 12.10 -32.31 22.95
C ASN A 20 13.61 -32.66 22.85
N LYS A 21 14.37 -31.58 23.10
CA LYS A 21 15.65 -31.43 23.85
C LYS A 21 16.95 -31.95 23.23
N LEU A 22 17.80 -31.01 22.79
CA LEU A 22 19.19 -30.82 23.24
C LEU A 22 19.84 -29.64 22.50
N GLN A 23 20.07 -28.51 23.19
CA GLN A 23 21.39 -27.85 23.24
C GLN A 23 21.37 -26.63 24.19
N GLN A 24 22.00 -26.81 25.35
CA GLN A 24 22.65 -25.78 26.13
C GLN A 24 24.08 -25.63 25.57
N ASN A 25 24.53 -24.43 25.20
CA ASN A 25 25.75 -23.82 25.74
C ASN A 25 26.13 -22.52 25.01
N ASN A 26 25.99 -21.40 25.71
CA ASN A 26 26.96 -20.30 25.89
C ASN A 26 26.25 -18.95 25.95
N GLN A 27 25.96 -18.55 27.18
CA GLN A 27 25.74 -17.16 27.56
C GLN A 27 27.11 -16.48 27.68
N GLN A 28 27.30 -15.38 26.97
CA GLN A 28 28.01 -14.22 27.52
C GLN A 28 27.13 -13.00 27.30
N GLU A 29 26.91 -12.30 28.41
CA GLU A 29 25.93 -11.23 28.60
C GLU A 29 26.28 -9.92 27.88
N GLN A 30 25.23 -9.34 27.29
CA GLN A 30 24.77 -7.95 27.49
C GLN A 30 25.85 -6.85 27.62
N GLN A 31 26.13 -6.20 26.49
CA GLN A 31 26.20 -4.74 26.47
C GLN A 31 25.01 -4.18 25.69
N GLN A 32 24.27 -3.31 26.37
CA GLN A 32 23.16 -2.53 25.88
C GLN A 32 23.55 -1.73 24.64
N MET A 33 22.72 -1.81 23.59
CA MET A 33 22.16 -0.63 22.95
C MET A 33 20.96 -1.07 22.10
N SER A 34 19.81 -0.53 22.45
CA SER A 34 18.50 -0.73 21.83
C SER A 34 18.55 -0.64 20.31
N PRO A 35 17.76 -1.40 19.52
CA PRO A 35 17.24 -0.87 18.27
C PRO A 35 16.07 0.07 18.61
N ALA A 36 16.35 1.15 19.34
CA ALA A 36 15.46 2.29 19.37
C ALA A 36 15.68 3.04 18.06
N GLY A 37 14.65 3.09 17.22
CA GLY A 37 14.56 4.06 16.14
C GLY A 37 15.25 3.67 14.83
N GLY A 38 14.83 2.58 14.20
CA GLY A 38 15.01 2.38 12.76
C GLY A 38 13.69 2.66 12.06
N GLY A 39 13.45 3.90 11.63
CA GLY A 39 12.28 4.21 10.82
C GLY A 39 12.23 3.30 9.60
N MET A 40 11.12 2.58 9.42
CA MET A 40 10.77 1.99 8.12
C MET A 40 10.59 3.14 7.12
N GLY A 41 11.66 3.55 6.44
CA GLY A 41 11.58 4.76 5.63
C GLY A 41 12.85 5.04 4.84
N GLY A 42 13.33 4.05 4.09
CA GLY A 42 14.47 4.24 3.19
C GLY A 42 14.71 3.08 2.23
N GLY A 43 13.69 2.24 1.99
CA GLY A 43 13.75 1.30 0.87
C GLY A 43 13.60 2.07 -0.44
N ASN A 44 14.29 1.64 -1.49
CA ASN A 44 14.16 2.14 -2.85
C ASN A 44 12.66 2.16 -3.23
N PHE A 45 12.01 3.32 -3.13
CA PHE A 45 10.60 3.44 -3.48
C PHE A 45 10.51 3.39 -5.00
N ASP A 46 9.98 2.30 -5.54
CA ASP A 46 9.68 2.20 -6.96
C ASP A 46 8.27 2.76 -7.24
N PRO A 47 8.17 3.91 -7.96
CA PRO A 47 6.89 4.52 -8.28
C PRO A 47 6.02 3.64 -9.16
N ALA A 48 6.60 2.87 -10.09
CA ALA A 48 5.83 2.01 -10.97
C ALA A 48 5.17 0.88 -10.18
N ALA A 49 5.96 0.17 -9.35
CA ALA A 49 5.44 -0.89 -8.49
C ALA A 49 4.41 -0.40 -7.47
N PHE A 50 4.48 0.87 -7.04
CA PHE A 50 3.46 1.45 -6.17
C PHE A 50 2.11 1.65 -6.90
N VAL A 51 2.15 2.18 -8.12
CA VAL A 51 0.95 2.36 -8.95
C VAL A 51 0.35 1.00 -9.31
N ASP A 52 1.17 0.02 -9.69
CA ASP A 52 0.71 -1.31 -10.05
C ASP A 52 -0.06 -1.98 -8.92
N ARG A 53 0.48 -1.97 -7.70
CA ARG A 53 -0.22 -2.53 -6.52
C ARG A 53 -1.56 -1.84 -6.24
N GLN A 54 -1.62 -0.51 -6.38
CA GLN A 54 -2.90 0.20 -6.22
C GLN A 54 -3.90 -0.17 -7.30
N MET A 55 -3.44 -0.30 -8.55
CA MET A 55 -4.31 -0.69 -9.65
C MET A 55 -4.84 -2.11 -9.50
N GLU A 56 -4.02 -3.05 -9.02
CA GLU A 56 -4.47 -4.42 -8.73
C GLU A 56 -5.60 -4.44 -7.69
N GLU A 57 -5.42 -3.72 -6.56
CA GLU A 57 -6.43 -3.63 -5.50
C GLU A 57 -7.73 -2.98 -5.99
N LEU A 58 -7.62 -1.91 -6.79
CA LEU A 58 -8.78 -1.22 -7.36
C LEU A 58 -9.49 -2.06 -8.43
N LYS A 59 -8.74 -2.77 -9.26
CA LYS A 59 -9.30 -3.66 -10.29
C LYS A 59 -10.10 -4.79 -9.65
N GLU A 60 -9.56 -5.42 -8.61
CA GLU A 60 -10.24 -6.50 -7.89
C GLU A 60 -11.46 -5.99 -7.13
N SER A 61 -11.35 -4.85 -6.44
CA SER A 61 -12.43 -4.35 -5.57
C SER A 61 -13.58 -3.70 -6.34
N LEU A 62 -13.29 -3.07 -7.47
CA LEU A 62 -14.26 -2.31 -8.27
C LEU A 62 -14.70 -3.04 -9.54
N GLU A 63 -14.10 -4.20 -9.83
CA GLU A 63 -14.36 -4.98 -11.05
C GLU A 63 -14.24 -4.10 -12.30
N LEU A 64 -13.13 -3.37 -12.41
CA LEU A 64 -12.90 -2.42 -13.52
C LEU A 64 -12.82 -3.14 -14.86
N SER A 65 -13.44 -2.56 -15.90
CA SER A 65 -13.20 -2.99 -17.28
C SER A 65 -11.79 -2.60 -17.74
N ASP A 66 -11.30 -3.22 -18.82
CA ASP A 66 -9.96 -2.91 -19.36
C ASP A 66 -9.80 -1.43 -19.75
N ASP A 67 -10.86 -0.79 -20.23
CA ASP A 67 -10.83 0.63 -20.60
C ASP A 67 -10.86 1.53 -19.36
N GLN A 68 -11.67 1.19 -18.36
CA GLN A 68 -11.68 1.90 -17.07
C GLN A 68 -10.34 1.76 -16.35
N GLU A 69 -9.73 0.58 -16.38
CA GLU A 69 -8.42 0.33 -15.77
C GLU A 69 -7.35 1.25 -16.38
N LYS A 70 -7.29 1.35 -17.72
CA LYS A 70 -6.33 2.22 -18.40
C LYS A 70 -6.51 3.67 -17.99
N GLN A 71 -7.75 4.17 -18.00
CA GLN A 71 -8.05 5.56 -17.65
C GLN A 71 -7.75 5.86 -16.17
N VAL A 72 -8.13 4.97 -15.25
CA VAL A 72 -7.83 5.13 -13.82
C VAL A 72 -6.32 5.08 -13.57
N ARG A 73 -5.59 4.19 -14.25
CA ARG A 73 -4.12 4.12 -14.16
C ARG A 73 -3.47 5.43 -14.56
N GLU A 74 -3.87 6.01 -15.69
CA GLU A 74 -3.34 7.31 -16.15
C GLU A 74 -3.60 8.42 -15.11
N ILE A 75 -4.80 8.45 -14.52
CA ILE A 75 -5.16 9.41 -13.47
C ILE A 75 -4.30 9.20 -12.20
N ILE A 76 -4.01 7.96 -11.83
CA ILE A 76 -3.18 7.63 -10.66
C ILE A 76 -1.71 8.03 -10.90
N VAL A 77 -1.15 7.69 -12.07
CA VAL A 77 0.22 8.07 -12.44
C VAL A 77 0.37 9.59 -12.44
N ALA A 78 -0.56 10.33 -13.06
CA ALA A 78 -0.51 11.79 -13.11
C ALA A 78 -0.60 12.42 -11.71
N GLY A 79 -1.46 11.89 -10.84
CA GLY A 79 -1.55 12.34 -9.44
C GLY A 79 -0.27 12.07 -8.65
N PHE A 80 0.36 10.91 -8.88
CA PHE A 80 1.62 10.55 -8.24
C PHE A 80 2.77 11.50 -8.65
N GLU A 81 2.95 11.75 -9.94
CA GLU A 81 3.97 12.68 -10.45
C GLU A 81 3.74 14.10 -9.91
N THR A 82 2.49 14.56 -9.89
CA THR A 82 2.14 15.87 -9.32
C THR A 82 2.52 15.95 -7.84
N MET A 83 2.30 14.87 -7.08
CA MET A 83 2.63 14.80 -5.65
C MET A 83 4.13 14.80 -5.44
N ARG A 84 4.85 14.07 -6.28
CA ARG A 84 6.32 14.04 -6.27
C ARG A 84 6.89 15.43 -6.50
N THR A 85 6.48 16.12 -7.56
CA THR A 85 6.94 17.48 -7.85
C THR A 85 6.57 18.46 -6.73
N ALA A 86 5.36 18.35 -6.18
CA ALA A 86 4.94 19.18 -5.04
C ALA A 86 5.80 18.95 -3.79
N ARG A 87 6.26 17.71 -3.57
CA ARG A 87 7.13 17.35 -2.44
C ARG A 87 8.58 17.78 -2.67
N GLU A 88 9.10 17.64 -3.89
CA GLU A 88 10.45 18.09 -4.27
C GLU A 88 10.59 19.61 -4.12
N GLY A 89 9.60 20.39 -4.58
CA GLY A 89 9.60 21.85 -4.46
C GLY A 89 9.45 22.39 -3.02
N MET A 90 9.26 21.53 -2.02
CA MET A 90 9.01 21.90 -0.62
C MET A 90 10.12 21.42 0.34
N GLN A 91 11.21 20.84 -0.18
CA GLN A 91 12.33 20.35 0.64
C GLN A 91 13.05 21.47 1.42
N ASP A 92 12.87 22.74 1.03
CA ASP A 92 13.50 23.92 1.65
C ASP A 92 12.68 24.57 2.79
N GLY A 93 11.83 23.81 3.49
CA GLY A 93 11.13 24.30 4.69
C GLY A 93 9.80 25.02 4.43
N GLY A 94 9.06 24.56 3.41
CA GLY A 94 7.77 25.14 3.03
C GLY A 94 6.67 25.08 4.10
N ASP A 95 5.67 25.95 3.95
CA ASP A 95 4.50 26.02 4.82
C ASP A 95 3.68 24.72 4.79
N ARG A 96 3.58 24.06 5.95
CA ARG A 96 2.86 22.80 6.13
C ARG A 96 1.36 22.96 5.91
N GLU A 97 0.78 24.11 6.19
CA GLU A 97 -0.64 24.37 5.97
C GLU A 97 -0.95 24.47 4.48
N ALA A 98 -0.17 25.28 3.76
CA ALA A 98 -0.24 25.36 2.30
C ALA A 98 -0.01 23.99 1.63
N MET A 99 0.89 23.16 2.18
CA MET A 99 1.10 21.79 1.70
C MET A 99 -0.15 20.93 1.91
N ARG A 100 -0.78 20.99 3.08
CA ARG A 100 -2.02 20.23 3.35
C ARG A 100 -3.13 20.63 2.40
N GLU A 101 -3.32 21.92 2.17
CA GLU A 101 -4.34 22.43 1.25
C GLU A 101 -4.08 21.98 -0.19
N LYS A 102 -2.84 22.14 -0.69
CA LYS A 102 -2.46 21.68 -2.04
C LYS A 102 -2.68 20.17 -2.21
N MET A 103 -2.32 19.39 -1.21
CA MET A 103 -2.51 17.93 -1.23
C MET A 103 -3.99 17.54 -1.18
N GLN A 104 -4.82 18.31 -0.47
CA GLN A 104 -6.26 18.12 -0.45
C GLN A 104 -6.86 18.42 -1.82
N GLN A 105 -6.54 19.57 -2.41
CA GLN A 105 -7.00 19.96 -3.76
C GLN A 105 -6.62 18.91 -4.81
N MET A 106 -5.38 18.42 -4.80
CA MET A 106 -4.94 17.37 -5.71
C MET A 106 -5.73 16.06 -5.55
N ARG A 107 -6.05 15.68 -4.32
CA ARG A 107 -6.86 14.48 -4.06
C ARG A 107 -8.29 14.67 -4.56
N ASP A 108 -8.86 15.84 -4.38
CA ASP A 108 -10.22 16.15 -4.82
C ASP A 108 -10.30 16.16 -6.35
N GLU A 109 -9.33 16.77 -7.03
CA GLU A 109 -9.21 16.72 -8.49
C GLU A 109 -9.04 15.30 -9.02
N GLN A 110 -8.18 14.49 -8.39
CA GLN A 110 -7.99 13.10 -8.76
C GLN A 110 -9.29 12.30 -8.59
N THR A 111 -9.97 12.49 -7.47
CA THR A 111 -11.25 11.83 -7.16
C THR A 111 -12.32 12.21 -8.18
N ALA A 112 -12.40 13.48 -8.57
CA ALA A 112 -13.33 13.95 -9.59
C ALA A 112 -13.06 13.31 -10.95
N LYS A 113 -11.78 13.16 -11.35
CA LYS A 113 -11.39 12.47 -12.59
C LYS A 113 -11.75 10.99 -12.55
N ILE A 114 -11.54 10.31 -11.42
CA ILE A 114 -11.93 8.91 -11.23
C ILE A 114 -13.45 8.76 -11.30
N LYS A 115 -14.21 9.65 -10.67
CA LYS A 115 -15.68 9.65 -10.72
C LYS A 115 -16.23 9.74 -12.15
N ALA A 116 -15.53 10.44 -13.04
CA ALA A 116 -15.96 10.56 -14.44
C ALA A 116 -15.76 9.27 -15.26
N VAL A 117 -14.94 8.33 -14.77
CA VAL A 117 -14.60 7.06 -15.42
C VAL A 117 -15.40 5.89 -14.83
N LEU A 118 -15.69 5.95 -13.53
CA LEU A 118 -16.39 4.91 -12.80
C LEU A 118 -17.91 5.07 -12.88
N THR A 119 -18.64 3.97 -12.72
CA THR A 119 -20.09 4.04 -12.47
C THR A 119 -20.36 4.54 -11.05
N GLU A 120 -21.60 4.96 -10.76
CA GLU A 120 -21.97 5.43 -9.41
C GLU A 120 -21.72 4.36 -8.33
N GLU A 121 -22.02 3.10 -8.62
CA GLU A 121 -21.80 1.98 -7.69
C GLU A 121 -20.31 1.71 -7.46
N GLN A 122 -19.50 1.75 -8.52
CA GLN A 122 -18.05 1.60 -8.42
C GLN A 122 -17.42 2.77 -7.67
N PHE A 123 -17.89 3.99 -7.91
CA PHE A 123 -17.41 5.18 -7.21
C PHE A 123 -17.75 5.12 -5.71
N ALA A 124 -18.94 4.66 -5.33
CA ALA A 124 -19.30 4.48 -3.93
C ALA A 124 -18.36 3.49 -3.22
N LYS A 125 -18.03 2.35 -3.86
CA LYS A 125 -17.03 1.40 -3.34
C LYS A 125 -15.64 2.03 -3.25
N TYR A 126 -15.23 2.80 -4.26
CA TYR A 126 -13.97 3.52 -4.25
C TYR A 126 -13.88 4.47 -3.05
N GLU A 127 -14.93 5.25 -2.77
CA GLU A 127 -14.96 6.15 -1.62
C GLU A 127 -14.84 5.40 -0.29
N GLN A 128 -15.49 4.23 -0.16
CA GLN A 128 -15.36 3.38 1.03
C GLN A 128 -13.91 2.88 1.22
N ILE A 129 -13.28 2.35 0.17
CA ILE A 129 -11.88 1.89 0.22
C ILE A 129 -10.95 3.04 0.66
N GLN A 130 -11.19 4.25 0.12
CA GLN A 130 -10.40 5.42 0.47
C GLN A 130 -10.64 5.88 1.92
N GLN A 131 -11.88 5.80 2.41
CA GLN A 131 -12.22 6.09 3.81
C GLN A 131 -11.54 5.09 4.76
N GLU A 132 -11.65 3.79 4.49
CA GLU A 132 -11.00 2.74 5.28
C GLU A 132 -9.48 2.92 5.29
N ARG A 133 -8.87 3.24 4.15
CA ARG A 133 -7.43 3.52 4.08
C ARG A 133 -7.05 4.71 4.94
N ARG A 134 -7.85 5.80 4.93
CA ARG A 134 -7.64 6.96 5.81
C ARG A 134 -7.79 6.60 7.28
N GLU A 135 -8.77 5.78 7.63
CA GLU A 135 -8.98 5.32 9.00
C GLU A 135 -7.85 4.42 9.48
N ARG A 136 -7.41 3.46 8.66
CA ARG A 136 -6.23 2.63 8.96
C ARG A 136 -4.97 3.48 9.16
N MET A 137 -4.78 4.53 8.36
CA MET A 137 -3.66 5.46 8.57
C MET A 137 -3.80 6.30 9.85
N ARG A 138 -5.02 6.66 10.26
CA ARG A 138 -5.28 7.36 11.53
C ARG A 138 -5.05 6.45 12.74
N GLN A 139 -5.49 5.20 12.66
CA GLN A 139 -5.41 4.22 13.75
C GLN A 139 -4.01 3.59 13.87
N GLY A 140 -3.32 3.39 12.75
CA GLY A 140 -2.00 2.76 12.69
C GLY A 140 -0.81 3.65 13.02
N GLY A 141 -1.05 4.86 13.56
CA GLY A 141 0.01 5.83 13.83
C GLY A 141 0.66 6.31 12.54
N GLY A 142 0.05 7.32 11.91
CA GLY A 142 0.65 8.00 10.76
C GLY A 142 2.11 8.32 11.01
N PHE A 143 2.94 8.04 10.00
CA PHE A 143 4.34 8.41 9.85
C PHE A 143 4.62 9.81 10.45
N GLY A 144 5.01 9.84 11.72
CA GLY A 144 4.99 11.03 12.56
C GLY A 144 5.16 10.56 14.00
N GLY A 145 6.42 10.30 14.37
CA GLY A 145 6.80 9.84 15.70
C GLY A 145 6.25 10.73 16.84
N PRO A 146 6.28 10.22 18.08
CA PRO A 146 5.71 10.89 19.24
C PRO A 146 6.24 12.31 19.39
N GLN A 147 5.34 13.28 19.40
CA GLN A 147 5.63 14.62 19.88
C GLN A 147 5.73 14.53 21.40
N ASN A 148 6.96 14.59 21.92
CA ASN A 148 7.22 15.02 23.28
C ASN A 148 7.31 16.54 23.30
#